data_AF-A0ABD3JQG1-F1
#
_entry.id   AF-A0ABD3JQG1-F1
#
_cell.length_a   1.000
_cell.length_b   1.000
_cell.length_c   1.000
_cell.angle_alpha   90.00
_cell.angle_beta   90.00
_cell.angle_gamma   90.00
#
_symmetry.space_group_name_H-M   'P 1'
#
loop_
_entity.id
_entity.type
_entity.pdbx_description
1 polymer ?
#
loop_
_entity_poly.entity_id
_entity_poly.type
_entity_poly.pdbx_seq_one_letter_code
_entity_poly.pdbx_strand_id
1 'polypeptide(L)'
;MEFLHANTKSLLDSNLKDGNYISAKGKKVVVIGGGDTGTDCIGTSIRHGCCRIVNLELLSKSLEKRAPGNPWPQWPRVYHVDYGHQEAAAKFGKDPRSYEVLTKQFIGDENGVVKGLEVVRVRWEKDASGKFQFKEIEGYEEIIEADLVLLAMGFLGPESTIADKLGLERDGRSNFKADYGRFATNVEGVFAAGDC
;
A
#
# COMPACT_ATOMS: atom_id res chain seq x y z
N MET A 1 2.18 -8.77 -3.54
CA MET A 1 0.70 -8.74 -3.51
C MET A 1 0.16 -9.50 -4.71
N GLU A 2 -0.88 -10.31 -4.53
CA GLU A 2 -1.43 -11.20 -5.57
C GLU A 2 -1.99 -10.44 -6.77
N PHE A 3 -2.75 -9.36 -6.52
CA PHE A 3 -3.39 -8.57 -7.59
C PHE A 3 -2.40 -8.11 -8.65
N LEU A 4 -1.34 -7.39 -8.25
CA LEU A 4 -0.34 -6.89 -9.20
C LEU A 4 0.50 -8.00 -9.81
N HIS A 5 0.92 -8.99 -9.02
CA HIS A 5 1.73 -10.10 -9.53
C HIS A 5 1.01 -10.89 -10.62
N ALA A 6 -0.23 -11.33 -10.35
CA ALA A 6 -1.01 -12.12 -11.29
C ALA A 6 -1.34 -11.32 -12.56
N ASN A 7 -1.68 -10.03 -12.41
CA ASN A 7 -1.97 -9.16 -13.54
C ASN A 7 -0.74 -8.92 -14.44
N THR A 8 0.41 -8.58 -13.86
CA THR A 8 1.63 -8.37 -14.64
C THR A 8 2.04 -9.66 -15.35
N LYS A 9 1.98 -10.80 -14.67
CA LYS A 9 2.30 -12.10 -15.27
C LYS A 9 1.37 -12.45 -16.44
N SER A 10 0.06 -12.40 -16.21
CA SER A 10 -0.94 -12.68 -17.25
C SER A 10 -0.85 -11.72 -18.44
N LEU A 11 -0.53 -10.44 -18.20
CA LEU A 11 -0.28 -9.45 -19.26
C LEU A 11 0.94 -9.81 -20.10
N LEU A 12 2.07 -10.12 -19.47
CA LEU A 12 3.33 -10.41 -20.17
C LEU A 12 3.27 -11.75 -20.91
N ASP A 13 2.66 -12.76 -20.31
CA ASP A 13 2.63 -14.11 -20.87
C ASP A 13 1.56 -14.26 -21.97
N SER A 14 0.43 -13.58 -21.83
CA SER A 14 -0.76 -13.86 -22.66
C SER A 14 -1.53 -12.62 -23.12
N ASN A 15 -1.08 -11.41 -22.78
CA ASN A 15 -1.85 -10.18 -22.94
C ASN A 15 -3.26 -10.28 -22.31
N LEU A 16 -3.33 -10.83 -21.10
CA LEU A 16 -4.55 -11.09 -20.32
C LEU A 16 -5.55 -12.08 -20.94
N LYS A 17 -5.19 -12.77 -22.03
CA LYS A 17 -6.09 -13.70 -22.74
C LYS A 17 -6.29 -15.02 -22.00
N ASP A 18 -5.37 -15.38 -21.12
CA ASP A 18 -5.45 -16.62 -20.32
C ASP A 18 -6.44 -16.52 -19.14
N GLY A 19 -6.88 -15.31 -18.79
CA GLY A 19 -7.80 -15.08 -17.67
C GLY A 19 -7.17 -15.32 -16.29
N ASN A 20 -5.87 -15.56 -16.19
CA ASN A 20 -5.17 -15.90 -14.94
C ASN A 20 -4.81 -14.66 -14.12
N TYR A 21 -5.78 -13.78 -13.90
CA TYR A 21 -5.59 -12.54 -13.16
C TYR A 21 -6.85 -12.13 -12.39
N ILE A 22 -6.66 -11.32 -11.35
CA ILE A 22 -7.78 -10.76 -10.58
C ILE A 22 -8.28 -9.52 -11.33
N SER A 23 -9.51 -9.60 -11.83
CA SER A 23 -10.12 -8.52 -12.61
C SER A 23 -10.82 -7.47 -11.74
N ALA A 24 -10.54 -6.21 -12.02
CA ALA A 24 -11.20 -5.04 -11.42
C ALA A 24 -12.33 -4.47 -12.31
N LYS A 25 -12.62 -5.11 -13.45
CA LYS A 25 -13.60 -4.62 -14.43
C LYS A 25 -14.99 -4.48 -13.80
N GLY A 26 -15.58 -3.30 -13.91
CA GLY A 26 -16.92 -2.99 -13.40
C GLY A 26 -17.05 -2.96 -11.88
N LYS A 27 -15.96 -3.13 -11.11
CA LYS A 27 -15.98 -3.18 -9.64
C LYS A 27 -15.81 -1.81 -9.00
N LYS A 28 -16.39 -1.64 -7.81
CA LYS A 28 -16.07 -0.57 -6.84
C LYS A 28 -14.81 -0.99 -6.07
N VAL A 29 -13.68 -0.40 -6.40
CA VAL A 29 -12.38 -0.77 -5.85
C VAL A 29 -11.98 0.18 -4.73
N VAL A 30 -11.52 -0.38 -3.61
CA VAL A 30 -10.87 0.34 -2.53
C VAL A 30 -9.43 -0.12 -2.41
N VAL A 31 -8.49 0.81 -2.38
CA VAL A 31 -7.06 0.56 -2.12
C VAL A 31 -6.71 1.11 -0.75
N ILE A 32 -6.16 0.30 0.15
CA ILE A 32 -5.75 0.72 1.49
C ILE A 32 -4.22 0.83 1.52
N GLY A 33 -3.72 2.05 1.76
CA GLY A 33 -2.31 2.41 1.71
C GLY A 33 -1.95 3.26 0.47
N GLY A 34 -1.14 4.30 0.67
CA GLY A 34 -0.85 5.34 -0.31
C GLY A 34 0.59 5.38 -0.81
N GLY A 35 1.34 4.27 -0.67
CA GLY A 35 2.65 4.11 -1.30
C GLY A 35 2.55 3.68 -2.78
N ASP A 36 3.69 3.41 -3.40
CA ASP A 36 3.81 3.07 -4.83
C ASP A 36 2.96 1.84 -5.23
N THR A 37 2.95 0.80 -4.37
CA THR A 37 2.07 -0.36 -4.56
C THR A 37 0.59 0.02 -4.65
N GLY A 38 0.16 1.05 -3.90
CA GLY A 38 -1.19 1.58 -3.96
C GLY A 38 -1.45 2.29 -5.29
N THR A 39 -0.51 3.11 -5.74
CA THR A 39 -0.56 3.77 -7.06
C THR A 39 -0.70 2.74 -8.19
N ASP A 40 0.07 1.65 -8.15
CA ASP A 40 0.01 0.57 -9.14
C ASP A 40 -1.34 -0.15 -9.14
N CYS A 41 -1.93 -0.34 -7.96
CA CYS A 41 -3.28 -0.89 -7.82
C CYS A 41 -4.33 0.01 -8.45
N ILE A 42 -4.22 1.33 -8.25
CA ILE A 42 -5.12 2.33 -8.83
C ILE A 42 -5.03 2.28 -10.36
N GLY A 43 -3.82 2.39 -10.92
CA GLY A 43 -3.61 2.38 -12.37
C GLY A 43 -4.09 1.09 -13.03
N THR A 44 -3.72 -0.06 -12.47
CA THR A 44 -4.19 -1.38 -12.97
C THR A 44 -5.71 -1.50 -12.92
N SER A 45 -6.34 -1.08 -11.82
CA SER A 45 -7.81 -1.13 -11.68
C SER A 45 -8.52 -0.22 -12.68
N ILE A 46 -7.96 0.96 -12.95
CA ILE A 46 -8.48 1.89 -13.96
C ILE A 46 -8.44 1.28 -15.35
N ARG A 47 -7.31 0.66 -15.71
CA ARG A 47 -7.08 0.03 -17.02
C ARG A 47 -7.95 -1.20 -17.25
N HIS A 48 -8.31 -1.94 -16.20
CA HIS A 48 -9.33 -2.99 -16.29
C HIS A 48 -10.75 -2.46 -16.50
N GLY A 49 -10.99 -1.17 -16.26
CA GLY A 49 -12.32 -0.57 -16.36
C GLY A 49 -13.14 -0.71 -15.07
N CYS A 50 -12.55 -0.52 -13.89
CA CYS A 50 -13.33 -0.35 -12.66
C CYS A 50 -14.34 0.80 -12.79
N CYS A 51 -15.47 0.68 -12.08
CA CYS A 51 -16.53 1.70 -12.11
C CYS A 51 -16.30 2.81 -11.08
N ARG A 52 -15.56 2.51 -10.00
CA ARG A 52 -15.17 3.46 -8.96
C ARG A 52 -13.84 3.04 -8.33
N ILE A 53 -13.02 4.02 -7.96
CA ILE A 53 -11.77 3.81 -7.23
C ILE A 53 -11.70 4.80 -6.07
N VAL A 54 -11.35 4.30 -4.87
CA VAL A 54 -11.05 5.10 -3.68
C VAL A 54 -9.75 4.57 -3.09
N ASN A 55 -8.85 5.47 -2.71
CA ASN A 55 -7.64 5.11 -1.98
C ASN A 55 -7.69 5.71 -0.57
N LEU A 56 -7.53 4.86 0.44
CA LEU A 56 -7.56 5.25 1.85
C LEU A 56 -6.14 5.31 2.38
N GLU A 57 -5.78 6.46 2.93
CA GLU A 57 -4.51 6.70 3.58
C GLU A 57 -4.75 7.07 5.05
N LEU A 58 -4.06 6.38 5.94
CA LEU A 58 -4.18 6.63 7.38
C LEU A 58 -3.46 7.93 7.75
N LEU A 59 -2.34 8.22 7.10
CA LEU A 59 -1.51 9.39 7.37
C LEU A 59 -2.14 10.68 6.82
N SER A 60 -1.77 11.81 7.44
CA SER A 60 -2.14 13.13 6.93
C SER A 60 -1.48 13.40 5.58
N LYS A 61 -2.14 14.21 4.74
CA LYS A 61 -1.58 14.64 3.45
C LYS A 61 -0.22 15.33 3.68
N SER A 62 0.80 14.88 2.96
CA SER A 62 2.13 15.49 3.00
C SER A 62 2.11 16.95 2.52
N LEU A 63 3.11 17.74 2.92
CA LEU A 63 3.23 19.15 2.54
C LEU A 63 3.69 19.29 1.07
N GLU A 64 3.24 20.34 0.38
CA GLU A 64 3.67 20.63 -1.00
C GLU A 64 5.18 20.95 -1.13
N LYS A 65 5.84 21.33 -0.04
CA LYS A 65 7.26 21.70 0.00
C LYS A 65 7.93 21.08 1.24
N ARG A 66 9.26 20.88 1.16
CA ARG A 66 10.06 20.34 2.27
C ARG A 66 9.88 21.21 3.53
N ALA A 67 9.58 20.56 4.65
CA ALA A 67 9.61 21.21 5.95
C ALA A 67 11.07 21.51 6.38
N PRO A 68 11.31 22.50 7.26
CA PRO A 68 12.64 22.79 7.79
C PRO A 68 13.34 21.56 8.43
N GLY A 69 12.57 20.63 8.99
CA GLY A 69 13.07 19.38 9.58
C GLY A 69 13.37 18.24 8.59
N ASN A 70 13.23 18.45 7.28
CA ASN A 70 13.55 17.47 6.23
C ASN A 70 14.40 18.09 5.10
N PRO A 71 15.64 18.54 5.41
CA PRO A 71 16.54 19.15 4.44
C PRO A 71 17.13 18.13 3.47
N TRP A 72 17.62 18.60 2.33
CA TRP A 72 18.50 17.82 1.47
C TRP A 72 19.81 17.47 2.22
N PRO A 73 20.38 16.25 2.08
CA PRO A 73 20.09 15.20 1.11
C PRO A 73 19.07 14.15 1.55
N GLN A 74 18.29 14.38 2.61
CA GLN A 74 17.28 13.41 3.04
C GLN A 74 16.20 13.22 1.96
N TRP A 75 15.61 12.03 1.91
CA TRP A 75 14.46 11.77 1.05
C TRP A 75 13.34 12.80 1.33
N PRO A 76 12.81 13.47 0.29
CA PRO A 76 11.78 14.50 0.47
C PRO A 76 10.50 13.87 1.00
N ARG A 77 9.98 14.41 2.10
CA ARG A 77 8.63 14.12 2.63
C ARG A 77 7.67 15.18 2.14
N VAL A 78 7.40 15.18 0.83
CA VAL A 78 6.48 16.14 0.20
C VAL A 78 5.33 15.42 -0.48
N TYR A 79 4.27 16.16 -0.78
CA TYR A 79 3.15 15.66 -1.53
C TYR A 79 3.59 15.30 -2.95
N HIS A 80 3.32 14.07 -3.35
CA HIS A 80 3.58 13.58 -4.70
C HIS A 80 2.27 13.15 -5.35
N VAL A 81 2.15 13.49 -6.64
CA VAL A 81 1.10 12.98 -7.52
C VAL A 81 1.81 12.11 -8.54
N ASP A 82 1.34 10.88 -8.66
CA ASP A 82 1.96 9.84 -9.49
C ASP A 82 0.95 9.39 -10.57
N TYR A 83 1.40 8.60 -11.53
CA TYR A 83 0.65 8.26 -12.74
C TYR A 83 -0.75 7.70 -12.42
N GLY A 84 -0.88 6.80 -11.44
CA GLY A 84 -2.17 6.22 -11.04
C GLY A 84 -3.13 7.28 -10.47
N HIS A 85 -2.60 8.24 -9.71
CA HIS A 85 -3.38 9.38 -9.19
C HIS A 85 -3.85 10.30 -10.32
N GLN A 86 -2.98 10.57 -11.31
CA GLN A 86 -3.30 11.40 -12.47
C GLN A 86 -4.36 10.73 -13.36
N GLU A 87 -4.21 9.42 -13.64
CA GLU A 87 -5.19 8.64 -14.40
C GLU A 87 -6.55 8.61 -13.71
N ALA A 88 -6.57 8.45 -12.38
CA ALA A 88 -7.80 8.48 -11.59
C ALA A 88 -8.47 9.85 -11.67
N ALA A 89 -7.72 10.94 -11.52
CA ALA A 89 -8.22 12.29 -11.64
C ALA A 89 -8.76 12.60 -13.04
N ALA A 90 -8.07 12.14 -14.09
CA ALA A 90 -8.53 12.30 -15.47
C ALA A 90 -9.81 11.51 -15.76
N LYS A 91 -9.92 10.27 -15.25
CA LYS A 91 -11.06 9.39 -15.52
C LYS A 91 -12.30 9.72 -14.67
N PHE A 92 -12.11 10.06 -13.40
CA PHE A 92 -13.19 10.22 -12.42
C PHE A 92 -13.36 11.66 -11.93
N GLY A 93 -12.56 12.60 -12.43
CA GLY A 93 -12.67 14.04 -12.14
C GLY A 93 -12.07 14.49 -10.81
N LYS A 94 -11.44 13.61 -10.03
CA LYS A 94 -10.81 13.94 -8.75
C LYS A 94 -9.70 12.98 -8.35
N ASP A 95 -8.81 13.44 -7.47
CA ASP A 95 -7.82 12.58 -6.81
C ASP A 95 -8.55 11.47 -6.03
N PRO A 96 -8.12 10.19 -6.15
CA PRO A 96 -8.80 9.08 -5.50
C PRO A 96 -8.50 8.99 -3.99
N ARG A 97 -7.49 9.71 -3.50
CA ARG A 97 -6.98 9.60 -2.13
C ARG A 97 -7.85 10.33 -1.12
N SER A 98 -8.15 9.62 -0.04
CA SER A 98 -8.73 10.15 1.19
C SER A 98 -7.73 9.94 2.33
N TYR A 99 -7.25 11.04 2.88
CA TYR A 99 -6.27 11.06 3.98
C TYR A 99 -6.96 11.03 5.34
N GLU A 100 -6.20 10.64 6.35
CA GLU A 100 -6.65 10.56 7.74
C GLU A 100 -7.91 9.70 7.88
N VAL A 101 -7.90 8.52 7.23
CA VAL A 101 -8.98 7.54 7.29
C VAL A 101 -8.45 6.23 7.87
N LEU A 102 -9.11 5.76 8.92
CA LEU A 102 -8.87 4.44 9.50
C LEU A 102 -9.96 3.46 9.04
N THR A 103 -9.55 2.32 8.48
CA THR A 103 -10.49 1.22 8.21
C THR A 103 -10.75 0.45 9.50
N LYS A 104 -12.03 0.29 9.87
CA LYS A 104 -12.46 -0.37 11.11
C LYS A 104 -12.76 -1.85 10.89
N GLN A 105 -13.56 -2.15 9.87
CA GLN A 105 -13.93 -3.52 9.54
C GLN A 105 -14.36 -3.67 8.07
N PHE A 106 -14.26 -4.90 7.57
CA PHE A 106 -14.85 -5.30 6.29
C PHE A 106 -16.29 -5.76 6.50
N ILE A 107 -17.17 -5.32 5.61
CA ILE A 107 -18.56 -5.74 5.58
C ILE A 107 -18.70 -6.75 4.44
N GLY A 108 -19.01 -8.00 4.77
CA GLY A 108 -19.23 -9.08 3.82
C GLY A 108 -20.71 -9.43 3.65
N ASP A 109 -21.02 -10.15 2.58
CA ASP A 109 -22.31 -10.84 2.43
C ASP A 109 -22.30 -12.25 3.05
N GLU A 110 -23.44 -12.93 2.96
CA GLU A 110 -23.64 -14.29 3.48
C GLU A 110 -22.70 -15.35 2.86
N ASN A 111 -22.09 -15.06 1.72
CA ASN A 111 -21.14 -15.93 1.03
C ASN A 111 -19.68 -15.58 1.35
N GLY A 112 -19.45 -14.62 2.26
CA GLY A 112 -18.10 -14.15 2.62
C GLY A 112 -17.47 -13.21 1.59
N VAL A 113 -18.25 -12.65 0.66
CA VAL A 113 -17.75 -11.70 -0.34
C VAL A 113 -17.86 -10.28 0.20
N VAL A 114 -16.80 -9.48 0.06
CA VAL A 114 -16.82 -8.08 0.50
C VAL A 114 -17.87 -7.26 -0.25
N LYS A 115 -18.63 -6.46 0.50
CA LYS A 115 -19.62 -5.48 0.02
C LYS A 115 -19.25 -4.05 0.38
N GLY A 116 -18.37 -3.87 1.36
CA GLY A 116 -17.91 -2.57 1.77
C GLY A 116 -16.98 -2.64 2.96
N LEU A 117 -16.71 -1.47 3.51
CA LEU A 117 -15.87 -1.26 4.66
C LEU A 117 -16.43 -0.12 5.48
N GLU A 118 -16.40 -0.31 6.79
CA GLU A 118 -16.63 0.75 7.75
C GLU A 118 -15.30 1.46 8.00
N VAL A 119 -15.32 2.78 7.91
CA VAL A 119 -14.15 3.62 8.13
C VAL A 119 -14.50 4.78 9.06
N VAL A 120 -13.49 5.38 9.68
CA VAL A 120 -13.64 6.57 10.50
C VAL A 120 -12.56 7.60 10.16
N ARG A 121 -12.89 8.88 10.28
CA ARG A 121 -11.88 9.94 10.20
C ARG A 121 -11.01 9.93 11.45
N VAL A 122 -9.72 10.16 11.27
CA VAL A 122 -8.77 10.30 12.37
C VAL A 122 -8.08 11.66 12.31
N ARG A 123 -7.41 12.02 13.40
CA ARG A 123 -6.51 13.16 13.46
C ARG A 123 -5.20 12.74 14.10
N TRP A 124 -4.08 13.08 13.46
CA TRP A 124 -2.75 12.84 14.02
C TRP A 124 -2.34 13.98 14.96
N GLU A 125 -1.84 13.60 16.14
CA GLU A 125 -1.29 14.52 17.14
C GLU A 125 -0.09 13.89 17.83
N LYS A 126 0.72 14.72 18.48
CA LYS A 126 1.80 14.24 19.35
C LYS A 126 1.24 14.00 20.74
N ASP A 127 1.55 12.86 21.33
CA ASP A 127 1.29 12.61 22.74
C ASP A 127 2.24 13.42 23.64
N ALA A 128 2.07 13.29 24.96
CA ALA A 128 2.90 13.96 25.95
C ALA A 128 4.38 13.56 25.89
N SER A 129 4.71 12.41 25.30
CA SER A 129 6.08 11.94 25.07
C SER A 129 6.68 12.42 23.73
N GLY A 130 5.89 13.12 22.92
CA GLY A 130 6.27 13.60 21.60
C GLY A 130 6.09 12.57 20.48
N LYS A 131 5.52 11.38 20.77
CA LYS A 131 5.24 10.34 19.80
C LYS A 131 3.95 10.67 19.04
N PHE A 132 3.96 10.49 17.73
CA PHE A 132 2.76 10.65 16.92
C PHE A 132 1.78 9.50 17.16
N GLN A 133 0.54 9.86 17.46
CA GLN A 133 -0.60 8.97 17.59
C GLN A 133 -1.79 9.56 16.83
N PHE A 134 -2.69 8.71 16.37
CA PHE A 134 -3.96 9.16 15.82
C PHE A 134 -5.06 9.03 16.86
N LYS A 135 -6.05 9.91 16.77
CA LYS A 135 -7.32 9.83 17.50
C LYS A 135 -8.47 9.75 16.50
N GLU A 136 -9.41 8.85 16.75
CA GLU A 136 -10.66 8.78 15.99
C GLU A 136 -11.51 10.03 16.27
N ILE A 137 -12.16 10.54 15.23
CA ILE A 137 -13.09 11.66 15.34
C ILE A 137 -14.50 11.06 15.43
N GLU A 138 -15.09 11.08 16.62
CA GLU A 138 -16.43 10.55 16.87
C GLU A 138 -17.47 11.20 15.96
N GLY A 139 -18.38 10.40 15.40
CA GLY A 139 -19.45 10.86 14.51
C GLY A 139 -19.02 11.05 13.05
N TYR A 140 -17.78 10.69 12.71
CA TYR A 140 -17.25 10.70 11.33
C TYR A 140 -17.01 9.28 10.79
N GLU A 141 -17.83 8.33 11.23
CA GLU A 141 -17.91 6.99 10.69
C GLU A 141 -18.68 7.00 9.35
N GLU A 142 -18.18 6.30 8.35
CA GLU A 142 -18.87 6.13 7.07
C GLU A 142 -18.70 4.71 6.54
N ILE A 143 -19.67 4.26 5.75
CA ILE A 143 -19.60 2.99 5.01
C ILE A 143 -19.22 3.30 3.57
N ILE A 144 -18.12 2.70 3.11
CA ILE A 144 -17.69 2.76 1.71
C ILE A 144 -17.99 1.42 1.05
N GLU A 145 -18.90 1.41 0.08
CA GLU A 145 -19.19 0.19 -0.69
C GLU A 145 -17.96 -0.28 -1.50
N ALA A 146 -17.70 -1.57 -1.53
CA ALA A 146 -16.55 -2.13 -2.22
C ALA A 146 -16.85 -3.55 -2.71
N ASP A 147 -16.50 -3.83 -3.96
CA ASP A 147 -16.55 -5.19 -4.54
C ASP A 147 -15.15 -5.82 -4.61
N LEU A 148 -14.11 -5.02 -4.38
CA LEU A 148 -12.71 -5.42 -4.35
C LEU A 148 -11.94 -4.49 -3.41
N VAL A 149 -11.23 -5.06 -2.44
CA VAL A 149 -10.33 -4.33 -1.55
C VAL A 149 -8.91 -4.81 -1.78
N LEU A 150 -7.99 -3.87 -1.98
CA LEU A 150 -6.58 -4.12 -2.22
C LEU A 150 -5.75 -3.56 -1.06
N LEU A 151 -5.07 -4.44 -0.32
CA LEU A 151 -4.21 -4.07 0.80
C LEU A 151 -2.81 -3.75 0.29
N ALA A 152 -2.47 -2.46 0.23
CA ALA A 152 -1.19 -1.91 -0.21
C ALA A 152 -0.46 -1.22 0.96
N MET A 153 -0.39 -1.91 2.10
CA MET A 153 0.10 -1.36 3.38
C MET A 153 1.61 -1.54 3.61
N GLY A 154 2.35 -1.93 2.58
CA GLY A 154 3.77 -2.27 2.68
C GLY A 154 4.04 -3.72 3.11
N PHE A 155 5.33 -4.05 3.21
CA PHE A 155 5.83 -5.38 3.55
C PHE A 155 6.74 -5.28 4.79
N LEU A 156 6.83 -6.34 5.57
CA LEU A 156 7.61 -6.35 6.81
C LEU A 156 9.06 -6.83 6.63
N GLY A 157 9.29 -7.71 5.65
CA GLY A 157 10.59 -8.33 5.38
C GLY A 157 10.45 -9.45 4.33
N PRO A 158 11.56 -10.12 3.98
CA PRO A 158 11.57 -11.20 3.01
C PRO A 158 10.88 -12.47 3.53
N GLU A 159 10.52 -13.37 2.61
CA GLU A 159 10.04 -14.71 2.97
C GLU A 159 11.10 -15.52 3.73
N SER A 160 10.65 -16.36 4.66
CA SER A 160 11.55 -17.11 5.53
C SER A 160 12.34 -18.21 4.80
N THR A 161 11.78 -18.76 3.72
CA THR A 161 12.27 -19.95 3.02
C THR A 161 13.77 -19.95 2.73
N ILE A 162 14.31 -18.84 2.20
CA ILE A 162 15.74 -18.76 1.85
C ILE A 162 16.60 -18.69 3.10
N ALA A 163 16.21 -17.87 4.09
CA ALA A 163 16.95 -17.79 5.34
C ALA A 163 16.93 -19.12 6.11
N ASP A 164 15.81 -19.85 6.11
CA ASP A 164 15.72 -21.14 6.78
C ASP A 164 16.58 -22.20 6.08
N LYS A 165 16.57 -22.24 4.74
CA LYS A 165 17.35 -23.21 3.96
C LYS A 165 18.86 -22.96 4.01
N LEU A 166 19.28 -21.71 4.10
CA LEU A 166 20.70 -21.33 4.12
C LEU A 166 21.23 -21.13 5.55
N GLY A 167 20.37 -21.14 6.58
CA GLY A 167 20.77 -20.85 7.96
C GLY A 167 21.16 -19.38 8.16
N LEU A 168 20.51 -18.45 7.46
CA LEU A 168 20.79 -17.02 7.58
C LEU A 168 20.16 -16.46 8.87
N GLU A 169 20.95 -15.71 9.62
CA GLU A 169 20.45 -14.93 10.74
C GLU A 169 19.55 -13.79 10.24
N ARG A 170 18.53 -13.44 11.05
CA ARG A 170 17.66 -12.30 10.82
C ARG A 170 17.82 -11.26 11.93
N ASP A 171 17.56 -10.01 11.61
CA ASP A 171 17.51 -8.94 12.60
C ASP A 171 16.16 -8.89 13.34
N GLY A 172 16.00 -7.95 14.27
CA GLY A 172 14.77 -7.77 15.05
C GLY A 172 13.54 -7.33 14.24
N ARG A 173 13.70 -7.09 12.94
CA ARG A 173 12.65 -6.72 11.99
C ARG A 173 12.47 -7.77 10.89
N SER A 174 13.01 -8.97 11.07
CA SER A 174 12.95 -10.10 10.12
C SER A 174 13.75 -9.95 8.83
N ASN A 175 14.53 -8.88 8.66
CA ASN A 175 15.43 -8.73 7.53
C ASN A 175 16.64 -9.66 7.67
N PHE A 176 17.28 -10.02 6.57
CA PHE A 176 18.53 -10.76 6.60
C PHE A 176 19.61 -9.93 7.27
N LYS A 177 20.20 -10.48 8.34
CA LYS A 177 21.23 -9.79 9.10
C LYS A 177 22.51 -9.76 8.28
N ALA A 178 22.96 -8.56 7.94
CA ALA A 178 24.20 -8.34 7.21
C ALA A 178 24.96 -7.12 7.72
N ASP A 179 26.28 -7.16 7.60
CA ASP A 179 27.16 -6.05 7.99
C ASP A 179 27.01 -4.86 7.02
N TYR A 180 26.57 -3.70 7.51
CA TYR A 180 26.46 -2.52 6.66
C TYR A 180 27.81 -2.14 6.00
N GLY A 181 27.79 -1.88 4.69
CA GLY A 181 28.97 -1.52 3.89
C GLY A 181 29.74 -2.72 3.32
N ARG A 182 29.77 -3.86 4.03
CA ARG A 182 30.32 -5.13 3.49
C ARG A 182 29.24 -6.04 2.91
N PHE A 183 28.02 -5.90 3.40
CA PHE A 183 26.82 -6.65 3.06
C PHE A 183 26.93 -8.17 3.32
N ALA A 184 27.94 -8.60 4.07
CA ALA A 184 28.17 -10.01 4.38
C ALA A 184 27.19 -10.50 5.47
N THR A 185 26.65 -11.70 5.28
CA THR A 185 25.79 -12.38 6.26
C THR A 185 26.63 -13.28 7.18
N ASN A 186 25.97 -14.05 8.06
CA ASN A 186 26.64 -15.07 8.86
C ASN A 186 27.12 -16.29 8.05
N VAL A 187 26.66 -16.46 6.81
CA VAL A 187 27.04 -17.56 5.93
C VAL A 187 28.12 -17.09 4.95
N GLU A 188 29.26 -17.76 4.96
CA GLU A 188 30.39 -17.42 4.09
C GLU A 188 29.99 -17.44 2.61
N GLY A 189 30.36 -16.37 1.88
CA GLY A 189 30.02 -16.21 0.47
C GLY A 189 28.59 -15.75 0.19
N VAL A 190 27.75 -15.56 1.21
CA VAL A 190 26.38 -15.05 1.06
C VAL A 190 26.29 -13.61 1.56
N PHE A 191 25.73 -12.75 0.72
CA PHE A 191 25.58 -11.31 0.95
C PHE A 191 24.10 -10.89 0.84
N ALA A 192 23.69 -9.84 1.54
CA ALA A 192 22.34 -9.30 1.52
C ALA A 192 22.34 -7.76 1.43
N ALA A 193 21.49 -7.21 0.56
CA ALA A 193 21.34 -5.77 0.33
C ALA A 193 19.95 -5.46 -0.26
N GLY A 194 19.45 -4.23 -0.05
CA GLY A 194 18.12 -3.81 -0.50
C GLY A 194 17.06 -3.99 0.60
N ASP A 195 15.83 -4.30 0.19
CA ASP A 195 14.66 -4.43 1.08
C ASP A 195 14.59 -5.80 1.82
N CYS A 196 15.68 -6.57 1.83
CA CYS A 196 15.74 -7.93 2.38
C CYS A 196 16.32 -8.01 3.78
#